data_AF-T2IJ46-F1
#
_entry.id   AF-T2IJ46-F1
#
_cell.length_a   1.000
_cell.length_b   1.000
_cell.length_c   1.000
_cell.angle_alpha   90.00
_cell.angle_beta   90.00
_cell.angle_gamma   90.00
#
_symmetry.space_group_name_H-M   'P 1'
#
loop_
_entity.id
_entity.type
_entity.pdbx_description
1 polymer ?
#
loop_
_entity_poly.entity_id
_entity_poly.type
_entity_poly.pdbx_seq_one_letter_code
_entity_poly.pdbx_strand_id
1 'polypeptide(L)'
;MSGAGDVNGDGFDDLIIGANGADPNGNEQAGESYVVFGGRNFAASVELNHPNSQFTNVTENSPNGTFIALLKTEDVDQGDTHTYTLIDDAGGRFAIDQNNQLVVANGSLLEFETNTSHNIVVRTTDSGNLSFDQTLTINVNNDDGAVSIDDVTVTEGDNGTTNAVFTVTFSEPVNNTITVDYSTADGTATVADNDYVPISPTPLVFNPNQTIQQITVELDFGQKKFVSVYFTLN
;
A
#
# COMPACT_ATOMS: atom_id res chain seq x y z
N MET A 1 -25.16 -12.74 21.39
CA MET A 1 -23.87 -12.22 20.90
C MET A 1 -23.98 -10.71 20.93
N SER A 2 -23.12 -10.06 21.72
CA SER A 2 -22.93 -8.60 21.70
C SER A 2 -21.65 -8.37 20.90
N GLY A 3 -21.65 -7.47 19.92
CA GLY A 3 -20.41 -7.05 19.27
C GLY A 3 -19.42 -6.57 20.33
N ALA A 4 -18.14 -6.90 20.17
CA ALA A 4 -17.10 -6.45 21.10
C ALA A 4 -16.75 -4.98 20.90
N GLY A 5 -17.31 -4.36 19.86
CA GLY A 5 -16.83 -3.09 19.31
C GLY A 5 -15.54 -3.31 18.53
N ASP A 6 -14.96 -2.22 18.06
CA ASP A 6 -13.65 -2.19 17.43
C ASP A 6 -12.54 -2.34 18.48
N VAL A 7 -11.97 -3.54 18.62
CA VAL A 7 -10.97 -3.89 19.64
C VAL A 7 -9.56 -3.53 19.15
N ASN A 8 -9.33 -3.45 17.83
CA ASN A 8 -8.01 -3.20 17.25
C ASN A 8 -7.81 -1.75 16.74
N GLY A 9 -8.87 -0.93 16.69
CA GLY A 9 -8.85 0.47 16.30
C GLY A 9 -8.90 0.72 14.80
N ASP A 10 -9.35 -0.23 13.99
CA ASP A 10 -9.38 -0.11 12.51
C ASP A 10 -10.68 0.51 11.95
N GLY A 11 -11.62 0.84 12.84
CA GLY A 11 -12.90 1.46 12.51
C GLY A 11 -14.03 0.47 12.17
N PHE A 12 -13.82 -0.84 12.33
CA PHE A 12 -14.85 -1.88 12.14
C PHE A 12 -15.17 -2.62 13.44
N ASP A 13 -16.43 -2.96 13.66
CA ASP A 13 -16.82 -3.74 14.85
C ASP A 13 -16.30 -5.18 14.76
N ASP A 14 -15.67 -5.65 15.84
CA ASP A 14 -15.15 -7.01 15.97
C ASP A 14 -16.14 -7.97 16.63
N LEU A 15 -15.90 -9.27 16.40
CA LEU A 15 -16.63 -10.37 17.02
C LEU A 15 -15.72 -11.19 17.94
N ILE A 16 -16.19 -11.45 19.16
CA ILE A 16 -15.56 -12.41 20.08
C ILE A 16 -16.37 -13.70 20.10
N ILE A 17 -15.68 -14.82 19.92
CA ILE A 17 -16.25 -16.17 19.94
C ILE A 17 -15.59 -16.96 21.07
N GLY A 18 -16.40 -17.49 21.98
CA GLY A 18 -15.94 -18.35 23.06
C GLY A 18 -16.16 -19.83 22.74
N ALA A 19 -15.11 -20.64 22.88
CA ALA A 19 -15.17 -22.09 22.85
C ALA A 19 -15.11 -22.63 24.29
N ASN A 20 -16.28 -22.66 24.94
CA ASN A 20 -16.41 -23.15 26.30
C ASN A 20 -16.05 -24.64 26.36
N GLY A 21 -15.03 -25.00 27.15
CA GLY A 21 -14.56 -26.38 27.28
C GLY A 21 -13.55 -26.84 26.24
N ALA A 22 -12.97 -25.94 25.43
CA ALA A 22 -11.80 -26.27 24.61
C ALA A 22 -10.59 -26.62 25.50
N ASP A 23 -9.63 -27.37 24.93
CA ASP A 23 -8.45 -27.90 25.65
C ASP A 23 -7.12 -27.26 25.18
N PRO A 24 -6.95 -25.92 25.27
CA PRO A 24 -5.74 -25.23 24.82
C PRO A 24 -4.52 -25.78 25.54
N ASN A 25 -3.45 -26.02 24.78
CA ASN A 25 -2.18 -26.53 25.30
C ASN A 25 -2.33 -27.85 26.10
N GLY A 26 -3.37 -28.64 25.81
CA GLY A 26 -3.65 -29.92 26.47
C GLY A 26 -4.26 -29.81 27.87
N ASN A 27 -4.77 -28.63 28.27
CA ASN A 27 -5.45 -28.46 29.54
C ASN A 27 -6.95 -28.68 29.38
N GLU A 28 -7.46 -29.77 29.95
CA GLU A 28 -8.88 -30.12 29.88
C GLU A 28 -9.79 -28.97 30.36
N GLN A 29 -10.75 -28.61 29.51
CA GLN A 29 -11.82 -27.62 29.73
C GLN A 29 -11.36 -26.20 30.05
N ALA A 30 -10.10 -25.84 29.74
CA ALA A 30 -9.60 -24.49 30.02
C ALA A 30 -10.35 -23.40 29.23
N GLY A 31 -10.96 -23.78 28.11
CA GLY A 31 -11.71 -22.88 27.23
C GLY A 31 -10.80 -22.00 26.39
N GLU A 32 -11.26 -21.66 25.18
CA GLU A 32 -10.54 -20.76 24.28
C GLU A 32 -11.44 -19.60 23.86
N SER A 33 -10.84 -18.49 23.50
CA SER A 33 -11.54 -17.33 22.94
C SER A 33 -10.80 -16.84 21.72
N TYR A 34 -11.57 -16.57 20.68
CA TYR A 34 -11.09 -16.08 19.39
C TYR A 34 -11.67 -14.70 19.15
N VAL A 35 -10.83 -13.79 18.66
CA VAL A 35 -11.27 -12.49 18.15
C VAL A 35 -11.24 -12.57 16.64
N VAL A 36 -12.37 -12.24 16.01
CA VAL A 36 -12.48 -12.09 14.56
C VAL A 36 -12.55 -10.60 14.27
N PHE A 37 -11.50 -10.07 13.65
CA PHE A 37 -11.43 -8.65 13.32
C PHE A 37 -12.39 -8.29 12.18
N GLY A 38 -13.12 -7.19 12.35
CA GLY A 38 -14.01 -6.60 11.36
C GLY A 38 -13.25 -6.11 10.12
N GLY A 39 -13.98 -5.80 9.04
CA GLY A 39 -13.36 -5.25 7.83
C GLY A 39 -14.33 -5.00 6.68
N ARG A 40 -13.90 -4.23 5.68
CA ARG A 40 -14.74 -3.82 4.53
C ARG A 40 -15.16 -4.98 3.61
N ASN A 41 -14.45 -6.10 3.65
CA ASN A 41 -14.68 -7.27 2.80
C ASN A 41 -14.72 -8.54 3.65
N PHE A 42 -15.82 -8.78 4.37
CA PHE A 42 -16.06 -10.08 4.99
C PHE A 42 -16.50 -11.09 3.94
N ALA A 43 -15.80 -12.21 3.85
CA ALA A 43 -16.35 -13.39 3.18
C ALA A 43 -17.69 -13.75 3.85
N ALA A 44 -18.70 -14.11 3.06
CA ALA A 44 -20.05 -14.43 3.56
C ALA A 44 -20.11 -15.63 4.53
N SER A 45 -18.98 -16.31 4.74
CA SER A 45 -18.77 -17.39 5.71
C SER A 45 -17.39 -17.26 6.36
N VAL A 46 -17.35 -17.21 7.68
CA VAL A 46 -16.11 -17.30 8.48
C VAL A 46 -15.91 -18.76 8.85
N GLU A 47 -14.97 -19.45 8.21
CA GLU A 47 -14.50 -20.75 8.67
C GLU A 47 -13.42 -20.56 9.72
N LEU A 48 -13.65 -21.05 10.94
CA LEU A 48 -12.75 -20.90 12.09
C LEU A 48 -11.66 -21.98 12.14
N ASN A 49 -11.53 -22.76 11.08
CA ASN A 49 -10.73 -23.97 11.02
C ASN A 49 -9.93 -24.09 9.72
N HIS A 50 -9.58 -22.97 9.09
CA HIS A 50 -8.59 -22.94 8.00
C HIS A 50 -7.44 -21.97 8.34
N PRO A 51 -6.18 -22.45 8.44
CA PRO A 51 -5.01 -21.60 8.68
C PRO A 51 -4.62 -20.68 7.50
N ASN A 52 -5.49 -20.48 6.49
CA ASN A 52 -5.15 -19.86 5.21
C ASN A 52 -6.03 -18.66 4.80
N SER A 53 -6.69 -17.95 5.73
CA SER A 53 -7.16 -16.58 5.41
C SER A 53 -5.97 -15.59 5.41
N GLN A 54 -4.93 -15.88 4.62
CA GLN A 54 -3.97 -14.88 4.21
C GLN A 54 -4.63 -14.05 3.12
N PHE A 55 -4.80 -12.75 3.36
CA PHE A 55 -5.08 -11.80 2.29
C PHE A 55 -4.05 -12.01 1.17
N THR A 56 -4.51 -12.42 -0.01
CA THR A 56 -3.62 -12.57 -1.16
C THR A 56 -3.50 -11.19 -1.79
N ASN A 57 -2.54 -10.41 -1.32
CA ASN A 57 -2.22 -9.10 -1.86
C ASN A 57 -0.81 -9.11 -2.45
N VAL A 58 -0.57 -8.18 -3.35
CA VAL A 58 0.74 -7.90 -3.93
C VAL A 58 0.82 -6.42 -4.22
N THR A 59 1.96 -5.79 -3.96
CA THR A 59 2.19 -4.41 -4.34
C THR A 59 2.40 -4.32 -5.85
N GLU A 60 1.87 -3.29 -6.49
CA GLU A 60 2.12 -3.05 -7.92
C GLU A 60 3.62 -2.95 -8.23
N ASN A 61 4.01 -3.20 -9.48
CA ASN A 61 5.42 -3.17 -9.88
C ASN A 61 6.40 -4.07 -9.08
N SER A 62 5.89 -4.96 -8.22
CA SER A 62 6.70 -5.90 -7.44
C SER A 62 7.65 -6.69 -8.34
N PRO A 63 8.93 -6.85 -7.95
CA PRO A 63 9.88 -7.62 -8.75
C PRO A 63 9.42 -9.05 -9.06
N ASN A 64 9.82 -9.58 -10.22
CA ASN A 64 9.54 -10.98 -10.56
C ASN A 64 10.17 -11.91 -9.51
N GLY A 65 9.40 -12.92 -9.08
CA GLY A 65 9.76 -13.82 -7.99
C GLY A 65 9.32 -13.35 -6.60
N THR A 66 8.70 -12.16 -6.48
CA THR A 66 8.11 -11.71 -5.21
C THR A 66 7.12 -12.75 -4.69
N PHE A 67 7.31 -13.18 -3.45
CA PHE A 67 6.45 -14.14 -2.75
C PHE A 67 5.08 -13.52 -2.45
N ILE A 68 4.02 -14.26 -2.74
CA ILE A 68 2.63 -13.85 -2.46
C ILE A 68 2.03 -14.75 -1.40
N ALA A 69 2.05 -16.08 -1.61
CA ALA A 69 1.45 -17.03 -0.68
C ALA A 69 2.07 -18.42 -0.83
N LEU A 70 1.99 -19.24 0.23
CA LEU A 70 2.26 -20.68 0.15
C LEU A 70 0.97 -21.42 -0.20
N LEU A 71 0.99 -22.24 -1.23
CA LEU A 71 -0.16 -23.08 -1.58
C LEU A 71 -0.19 -24.33 -0.71
N LYS A 72 -1.36 -24.60 -0.13
CA LYS A 72 -1.62 -25.78 0.69
C LYS A 72 -3.04 -26.27 0.47
N THR A 73 -3.18 -27.59 0.31
CA THR A 73 -4.44 -28.31 0.29
C THR A 73 -4.53 -29.17 1.55
N GLU A 74 -5.69 -29.16 2.19
CA GLU A 74 -6.00 -30.13 3.23
C GLU A 74 -6.76 -31.29 2.61
N ASP A 75 -6.29 -32.49 2.89
CA ASP A 75 -6.82 -33.74 2.38
C ASP A 75 -7.12 -34.67 3.55
N VAL A 76 -8.21 -35.44 3.44
CA VAL A 76 -8.60 -36.41 4.46
C VAL A 76 -7.60 -37.57 4.55
N ASP A 77 -6.86 -37.83 3.47
CA ASP A 77 -5.85 -38.87 3.41
C ASP A 77 -4.52 -38.41 4.04
N GLN A 78 -4.23 -38.95 5.23
CA GLN A 78 -3.06 -38.56 6.02
C GLN A 78 -1.75 -38.86 5.29
N GLY A 79 -0.97 -37.80 5.04
CA GLY A 79 0.38 -37.91 4.47
C GLY A 79 0.42 -37.88 2.94
N ASP A 80 -0.67 -37.51 2.28
CA ASP A 80 -0.69 -37.32 0.83
C ASP A 80 0.20 -36.13 0.40
N THR A 81 0.69 -36.20 -0.82
CA THR A 81 1.47 -35.14 -1.48
C THR A 81 0.63 -34.50 -2.55
N HIS A 82 0.54 -33.17 -2.53
CA HIS A 82 -0.19 -32.40 -3.54
C HIS A 82 0.76 -31.67 -4.47
N THR A 83 0.36 -31.61 -5.73
CA THR A 83 0.98 -30.76 -6.76
C THR A 83 0.04 -29.62 -7.10
N TYR A 84 0.60 -28.47 -7.51
CA TYR A 84 -0.17 -27.28 -7.85
C TYR A 84 0.19 -26.79 -9.24
N THR A 85 -0.83 -26.35 -9.98
CA THR A 85 -0.70 -25.77 -11.32
C THR A 85 -1.62 -24.58 -11.48
N LEU A 86 -1.23 -23.61 -12.31
CA LEU A 86 -2.12 -22.53 -12.73
C LEU A 86 -2.85 -22.97 -13.99
N ILE A 87 -4.18 -23.02 -13.90
CA ILE A 87 -5.07 -23.18 -15.06
C ILE A 87 -5.29 -21.82 -15.72
N ASP A 88 -5.32 -20.76 -14.91
CA ASP A 88 -5.32 -19.36 -15.35
C ASP A 88 -4.31 -18.60 -14.48
N ASP A 89 -3.32 -17.97 -15.13
CA ASP A 89 -2.23 -17.21 -14.52
C ASP A 89 -2.44 -15.68 -14.61
N ALA A 90 -3.67 -15.27 -14.94
CA ALA A 90 -4.08 -13.90 -15.19
C ALA A 90 -3.31 -13.23 -16.35
N GLY A 91 -2.96 -13.99 -17.39
CA GLY A 91 -2.23 -13.50 -18.55
C GLY A 91 -0.72 -13.37 -18.30
N GLY A 92 -0.15 -14.34 -17.57
CA GLY A 92 1.28 -14.42 -17.27
C GLY A 92 1.76 -13.53 -16.12
N ARG A 93 0.84 -13.06 -15.27
CA ARG A 93 1.16 -12.19 -14.12
C ARG A 93 1.73 -12.98 -12.95
N PHE A 94 1.28 -14.22 -12.77
CA PHE A 94 1.61 -15.05 -11.62
C PHE A 94 2.21 -16.39 -12.05
N ALA A 95 3.00 -16.98 -11.16
CA ALA A 95 3.57 -18.31 -11.33
C ALA A 95 3.54 -19.08 -10.01
N ILE A 96 3.71 -20.40 -10.08
CA ILE A 96 3.98 -21.25 -8.92
C ILE A 96 5.44 -21.70 -9.00
N ASP A 97 6.20 -21.45 -7.94
CA ASP A 97 7.61 -21.84 -7.87
C ASP A 97 7.79 -23.32 -7.51
N GLN A 98 9.05 -23.79 -7.47
CA GLN A 98 9.40 -25.17 -7.12
C GLN A 98 9.07 -25.57 -5.67
N ASN A 99 8.75 -24.60 -4.81
CA ASN A 99 8.42 -24.79 -3.39
C ASN A 99 6.90 -24.68 -3.14
N ASN A 100 6.08 -24.75 -4.18
CA ASN A 100 4.62 -24.55 -4.12
C ASN A 100 4.21 -23.15 -3.65
N GLN A 101 5.03 -22.13 -3.91
CA GLN A 101 4.72 -20.75 -3.57
C GLN A 101 4.13 -20.04 -4.79
N LEU A 102 3.02 -19.34 -4.59
CA LEU A 102 2.52 -18.37 -5.55
C LEU A 102 3.45 -17.15 -5.54
N VAL A 103 3.96 -16.78 -6.70
CA VAL A 103 4.92 -15.68 -6.89
C VAL A 103 4.53 -14.79 -8.07
N VAL A 104 5.07 -13.58 -8.10
CA VAL A 104 4.96 -12.67 -9.26
C VAL A 104 5.78 -13.22 -10.43
N ALA A 105 5.16 -13.43 -11.58
CA ALA A 105 5.86 -13.81 -12.82
C ALA A 105 6.25 -12.58 -13.64
N ASN A 106 5.41 -11.55 -13.66
CA ASN A 106 5.67 -10.30 -14.37
C ASN A 106 5.09 -9.09 -13.63
N GLY A 107 5.94 -8.43 -12.85
CA GLY A 107 5.62 -7.26 -12.04
C GLY A 107 5.12 -6.06 -12.83
N SER A 108 5.70 -5.81 -14.02
CA SER A 108 5.34 -4.67 -14.87
C SER A 108 3.94 -4.77 -15.49
N LEU A 109 3.25 -5.88 -15.29
CA LEU A 109 1.85 -5.98 -15.65
C LEU A 109 0.98 -5.47 -14.49
N LEU A 110 1.40 -5.61 -13.24
CA LEU A 110 0.66 -5.23 -12.03
C LEU A 110 0.69 -3.71 -11.89
N GLU A 111 -0.38 -3.06 -12.34
CA GLU A 111 -0.57 -1.61 -12.33
C GLU A 111 -1.94 -1.31 -11.70
N PHE A 112 -1.92 -0.68 -10.53
CA PHE A 112 -3.11 -0.47 -9.71
C PHE A 112 -4.16 0.39 -10.43
N GLU A 113 -3.71 1.42 -11.15
CA GLU A 113 -4.53 2.37 -11.92
C GLU A 113 -5.27 1.67 -13.06
N THR A 114 -4.74 0.54 -13.53
CA THR A 114 -5.36 -0.27 -14.57
C THR A 114 -6.33 -1.29 -13.99
N ASN A 115 -5.88 -2.06 -13.00
CA ASN A 115 -6.70 -3.04 -12.29
C ASN A 115 -6.23 -3.18 -10.84
N THR A 116 -7.15 -3.01 -9.90
CA THR A 116 -6.87 -3.16 -8.48
C THR A 116 -6.86 -4.62 -8.01
N SER A 117 -7.17 -5.58 -8.90
CA SER A 117 -7.15 -7.01 -8.59
C SER A 117 -7.11 -7.89 -9.84
N HIS A 118 -6.71 -9.15 -9.66
CA HIS A 118 -6.68 -10.18 -10.69
C HIS A 118 -7.19 -11.51 -10.14
N ASN A 119 -7.95 -12.24 -10.95
CA ASN A 119 -8.31 -13.62 -10.64
C ASN A 119 -7.33 -14.59 -11.29
N ILE A 120 -6.95 -15.62 -10.55
CA ILE A 120 -6.23 -16.79 -11.06
C ILE A 120 -7.04 -18.05 -10.76
N VAL A 121 -6.78 -19.13 -11.48
CA VAL A 121 -7.35 -20.45 -11.20
C VAL A 121 -6.21 -21.41 -10.87
N VAL A 122 -6.16 -21.87 -9.63
CA VAL A 122 -5.17 -22.84 -9.14
C VAL A 122 -5.82 -24.22 -9.12
N ARG A 123 -5.17 -25.21 -9.74
CA ARG A 123 -5.51 -26.62 -9.60
C ARG A 123 -4.55 -27.28 -8.62
N THR A 124 -5.10 -27.93 -7.60
CA THR A 124 -4.36 -28.90 -6.79
C THR A 124 -4.67 -30.32 -7.27
N THR A 125 -3.66 -31.19 -7.28
CA THR A 125 -3.82 -32.61 -7.63
C THR A 125 -3.12 -33.46 -6.58
N ASP A 126 -3.83 -34.45 -6.04
CA ASP A 126 -3.31 -35.41 -5.07
C ASP A 126 -2.46 -36.52 -5.73
N SER A 127 -1.87 -37.43 -4.94
CA SER A 127 -1.10 -38.55 -5.51
C SER A 127 -1.98 -39.59 -6.22
N GLY A 128 -3.28 -39.61 -5.94
CA GLY A 128 -4.30 -40.40 -6.62
C GLY A 128 -4.76 -39.85 -7.98
N ASN A 129 -4.31 -38.65 -8.36
CA ASN A 129 -4.75 -37.87 -9.52
C ASN A 129 -6.19 -37.31 -9.43
N LEU A 130 -6.77 -37.20 -8.23
CA LEU A 130 -7.95 -36.37 -8.03
C LEU A 130 -7.51 -34.91 -7.96
N SER A 131 -8.33 -34.02 -8.51
CA SER A 131 -8.00 -32.60 -8.60
C SER A 131 -9.16 -31.72 -8.18
N PHE A 132 -8.79 -30.54 -7.67
CA PHE A 132 -9.72 -29.48 -7.29
C PHE A 132 -9.20 -28.14 -7.81
N ASP A 133 -10.09 -27.37 -8.42
CA ASP A 133 -9.80 -26.05 -8.97
C ASP A 133 -10.39 -24.98 -8.07
N GLN A 134 -9.55 -24.05 -7.63
CA GLN A 134 -9.94 -22.91 -6.82
C GLN A 134 -9.62 -21.62 -7.58
N THR A 135 -10.61 -20.74 -7.69
CA THR A 135 -10.35 -19.35 -8.11
C THR A 135 -9.85 -18.56 -6.90
N LEU A 136 -8.72 -17.87 -7.06
CA LEU A 136 -8.17 -16.95 -6.07
C LEU A 136 -8.17 -15.54 -6.64
N THR A 137 -8.57 -14.56 -5.82
CA THR A 137 -8.47 -13.14 -6.16
C THR A 137 -7.23 -12.56 -5.50
N ILE A 138 -6.32 -12.04 -6.30
CA ILE A 138 -5.11 -11.34 -5.87
C ILE A 138 -5.39 -9.84 -5.93
N ASN A 139 -5.35 -9.16 -4.80
CA ASN A 139 -5.51 -7.71 -4.74
C ASN A 139 -4.17 -7.04 -5.04
N VAL A 140 -4.20 -5.97 -5.82
CA VAL A 140 -3.04 -5.12 -6.09
C VAL A 140 -3.10 -3.93 -5.13
N ASN A 141 -2.03 -3.69 -4.38
CA ASN A 141 -1.89 -2.49 -3.56
C ASN A 141 -1.22 -1.40 -4.39
N ASN A 142 -1.74 -0.19 -4.26
CA ASN A 142 -1.14 1.01 -4.83
C ASN A 142 0.17 1.34 -4.09
N ASP A 143 1.22 1.64 -4.84
CA ASP A 143 2.56 2.06 -4.39
C ASP A 143 2.98 3.41 -5.01
N ASP A 144 2.09 4.05 -5.77
CA ASP A 144 2.29 5.41 -6.26
C ASP A 144 2.31 6.37 -5.07
N GLY A 145 3.53 6.70 -4.65
CA GLY A 145 3.72 7.54 -3.48
C GLY A 145 3.08 8.93 -3.62
N ALA A 146 2.68 9.47 -2.48
CA ALA A 146 2.10 10.79 -2.39
C ALA A 146 3.20 11.86 -2.43
N VAL A 147 3.00 12.90 -3.24
CA VAL A 147 3.81 14.13 -3.19
C VAL A 147 3.24 15.05 -2.11
N SER A 148 4.11 15.55 -1.24
CA SER A 148 3.79 16.57 -0.24
C SER A 148 4.82 17.69 -0.26
N ILE A 149 4.45 18.87 0.22
CA ILE A 149 5.35 20.02 0.37
C ILE A 149 5.18 20.58 1.78
N ASP A 150 6.29 20.82 2.46
CA ASP A 150 6.27 21.39 3.81
C ASP A 150 6.01 22.90 3.76
N ASP A 151 5.25 23.40 4.74
CA ASP A 151 5.13 24.82 4.99
C ASP A 151 6.48 25.38 5.47
N VAL A 152 6.84 26.56 4.96
CA VAL A 152 8.05 27.28 5.35
C VAL A 152 7.66 28.61 5.96
N THR A 153 8.19 28.89 7.15
CA THR A 153 8.12 30.23 7.76
C THR A 153 9.50 30.85 7.74
N VAL A 154 9.61 32.05 7.18
CA VAL A 154 10.86 32.82 7.20
C VAL A 154 10.62 34.12 7.95
N THR A 155 11.49 34.43 8.92
CA THR A 155 11.44 35.70 9.63
C THR A 155 12.06 36.80 8.77
N GLU A 156 11.33 37.88 8.55
CA GLU A 156 11.83 39.02 7.77
C GLU A 156 12.99 39.74 8.46
N GLY A 157 13.94 40.19 7.65
CA GLY A 157 15.03 41.08 8.06
C GLY A 157 14.68 42.56 7.89
N ASP A 158 15.57 43.46 8.36
CA ASP A 158 15.36 44.91 8.26
C ASP A 158 15.67 45.49 6.87
N ASN A 159 16.12 44.69 5.88
CA ASN A 159 16.26 44.97 4.44
C ASN A 159 16.85 43.71 3.73
N GLY A 160 16.68 43.60 2.40
CA GLY A 160 17.39 42.64 1.54
C GLY A 160 16.60 41.37 1.21
N THR A 161 17.26 40.43 0.53
CA THR A 161 16.64 39.16 0.11
C THR A 161 17.03 38.00 1.02
N THR A 162 16.13 37.01 1.11
CA THR A 162 16.45 35.70 1.69
C THR A 162 15.76 34.60 0.89
N ASN A 163 16.19 33.36 1.11
CA ASN A 163 15.56 32.21 0.49
C ASN A 163 14.58 31.54 1.43
N ALA A 164 13.38 31.28 0.95
CA ALA A 164 12.50 30.24 1.47
C ALA A 164 12.81 28.93 0.73
N VAL A 165 13.13 27.88 1.48
CA VAL A 165 13.47 26.56 0.92
C VAL A 165 12.38 25.58 1.29
N PHE A 166 11.57 25.20 0.31
CA PHE A 166 10.47 24.25 0.46
C PHE A 166 10.99 22.85 0.22
N THR A 167 10.73 21.96 1.17
CA THR A 167 11.02 20.53 1.01
C THR A 167 9.80 19.87 0.38
N VAL A 168 10.00 19.25 -0.78
CA VAL A 168 9.00 18.42 -1.45
C VAL A 168 9.38 16.96 -1.20
N THR A 169 8.45 16.20 -0.64
CA THR A 169 8.66 14.81 -0.22
C THR A 169 7.73 13.89 -1.00
N PHE A 170 8.28 12.81 -1.55
CA PHE A 170 7.54 11.65 -2.03
C PHE A 170 7.48 10.60 -0.91
N SER A 171 6.31 10.02 -0.63
CA SER A 171 6.12 9.10 0.51
C SER A 171 7.04 7.88 0.49
N GLU A 172 7.46 7.45 -0.70
CA GLU A 172 8.34 6.31 -0.90
C GLU A 172 9.30 6.48 -2.09
N PRO A 173 10.41 5.73 -2.14
CA PRO A 173 11.34 5.82 -3.26
C PRO A 173 10.67 5.35 -4.56
N VAL A 174 10.71 6.18 -5.60
CA VAL A 174 10.16 5.82 -6.91
C VAL A 174 11.18 5.05 -7.74
N ASN A 175 10.71 4.08 -8.53
CA ASN A 175 11.58 3.26 -9.39
C ASN A 175 11.82 3.90 -10.77
N ASN A 176 10.99 4.89 -11.11
CA ASN A 176 11.02 5.63 -12.36
C ASN A 176 11.30 7.11 -12.12
N THR A 177 11.59 7.86 -13.18
CA THR A 177 11.67 9.33 -13.09
C THR A 177 10.26 9.91 -13.04
N ILE A 178 9.97 10.72 -12.03
CA ILE A 178 8.71 11.46 -11.90
C ILE A 178 8.99 12.95 -12.03
N THR A 179 8.12 13.65 -12.75
CA THR A 179 8.14 15.12 -12.87
C THR A 179 6.91 15.71 -12.19
N VAL A 180 7.12 16.66 -11.30
CA VAL A 180 6.06 17.41 -10.62
C VAL A 180 6.10 18.86 -11.10
N ASP A 181 4.99 19.37 -11.62
CA ASP A 181 4.88 20.77 -11.98
C ASP A 181 4.58 21.62 -10.74
N TYR A 182 5.16 22.81 -10.69
CA TYR A 182 4.98 23.72 -9.57
C TYR A 182 5.03 25.17 -10.01
N SER A 183 4.36 26.02 -9.24
CA SER A 183 4.33 27.46 -9.45
C SER A 183 4.16 28.18 -8.11
N THR A 184 4.58 29.44 -8.08
CA THR A 184 4.21 30.36 -7.00
C THR A 184 2.91 31.05 -7.37
N ALA A 185 2.09 31.38 -6.36
CA ALA A 185 0.86 32.13 -6.53
C ALA A 185 0.80 33.28 -5.52
N ASP A 186 0.26 34.42 -5.94
CA ASP A 186 0.05 35.57 -5.06
C ASP A 186 -0.92 35.18 -3.93
N GLY A 187 -0.56 35.57 -2.71
CA GLY A 187 -1.37 35.39 -1.50
C GLY A 187 -1.36 36.67 -0.68
N THR A 188 -0.91 36.60 0.57
CA THR A 188 -0.54 37.81 1.31
C THR A 188 0.77 38.41 0.82
N ALA A 189 1.65 37.56 0.27
CA ALA A 189 2.80 37.94 -0.54
C ALA A 189 2.34 38.27 -1.96
N THR A 190 2.81 39.35 -2.57
CA THR A 190 2.54 39.56 -4.00
C THR A 190 3.77 39.94 -4.81
N VAL A 191 3.77 39.53 -6.08
CA VAL A 191 4.78 40.00 -7.05
C VAL A 191 4.64 41.51 -7.29
N ALA A 192 3.44 42.07 -7.09
CA ALA A 192 3.12 43.47 -7.39
C ALA A 192 3.77 44.48 -6.41
N ASP A 193 4.00 44.09 -5.16
CA ASP A 193 4.74 44.87 -4.17
C ASP A 193 6.15 44.33 -3.89
N ASN A 194 6.65 43.45 -4.77
CA ASN A 194 7.99 42.88 -4.74
C ASN A 194 8.27 42.02 -3.50
N ASP A 195 7.27 41.32 -2.94
CA ASP A 195 7.51 40.46 -1.76
C ASP A 195 8.33 39.20 -2.11
N TYR A 196 8.21 38.71 -3.35
CA TYR A 196 8.97 37.55 -3.83
C TYR A 196 9.20 37.60 -5.34
N VAL A 197 10.21 36.85 -5.79
CA VAL A 197 10.49 36.65 -7.21
C VAL A 197 9.76 35.38 -7.69
N PRO A 198 8.83 35.46 -8.65
CA PRO A 198 8.14 34.28 -9.15
C PRO A 198 9.12 33.35 -9.85
N ILE A 199 9.09 32.08 -9.47
CA ILE A 199 9.83 31.00 -10.11
C ILE A 199 9.30 30.72 -11.52
N SER A 200 10.20 30.50 -12.47
CA SER A 200 9.82 30.00 -13.80
C SER A 200 9.45 28.52 -13.72
N PRO A 201 8.42 28.06 -14.44
CA PRO A 201 7.99 26.67 -14.39
C PRO A 201 9.04 25.77 -15.05
N THR A 202 9.86 25.14 -14.22
CA THR A 202 10.73 24.02 -14.59
C THR A 202 10.28 22.82 -13.78
N PRO A 203 9.92 21.67 -14.39
CA PRO A 203 9.43 20.53 -13.63
C PRO A 203 10.42 20.08 -12.56
N LEU A 204 9.93 19.77 -11.36
CA LEU A 204 10.72 19.17 -10.30
C LEU A 204 10.91 17.69 -10.62
N VAL A 205 12.16 17.25 -10.79
CA VAL A 205 12.47 15.89 -11.24
C VAL A 205 12.89 15.02 -10.06
N PHE A 206 12.11 14.00 -9.72
CA PHE A 206 12.52 12.92 -8.83
C PHE A 206 13.11 11.80 -9.67
N ASN A 207 14.42 11.58 -9.57
CA ASN A 207 15.08 10.43 -10.19
C ASN A 207 14.82 9.16 -9.37
N PRO A 208 15.06 7.96 -9.93
CA PRO A 208 14.86 6.71 -9.20
C PRO A 208 15.58 6.69 -7.85
N ASN A 209 14.88 6.21 -6.82
CA ASN A 209 15.28 6.17 -5.42
C ASN A 209 15.42 7.53 -4.71
N GLN A 210 14.95 8.63 -5.31
CA GLN A 210 14.86 9.93 -4.62
C GLN A 210 13.48 10.11 -4.01
N THR A 211 13.43 10.51 -2.74
CA THR A 211 12.20 10.85 -2.02
C THR A 211 12.11 12.33 -1.65
N ILE A 212 13.18 13.09 -1.84
CA ILE A 212 13.26 14.49 -1.43
C ILE A 212 13.80 15.33 -2.57
N GLN A 213 13.13 16.45 -2.81
CA GLN A 213 13.64 17.56 -3.62
C GLN A 213 13.35 18.90 -2.94
N GLN A 214 14.07 19.94 -3.37
CA GLN A 214 13.93 21.28 -2.81
C GLN A 214 13.56 22.30 -3.88
N ILE A 215 12.64 23.18 -3.53
CA ILE A 215 12.31 24.38 -4.30
C ILE A 215 12.80 25.59 -3.50
N THR A 216 13.57 26.45 -4.14
CA THR A 216 14.07 27.69 -3.53
C THR A 216 13.37 28.88 -4.14
N VAL A 217 12.74 29.70 -3.30
CA VAL A 217 12.12 30.97 -3.70
C VAL A 217 12.83 32.11 -2.98
N GLU A 218 13.27 33.10 -3.75
CA GLU A 218 13.84 34.34 -3.20
C GLU A 218 12.69 35.25 -2.77
N LEU A 219 12.73 35.64 -1.50
CA LEU A 219 11.88 36.66 -0.88
C LEU A 219 12.64 37.97 -0.82
N ASP A 220 11.97 39.10 -1.05
CA ASP A 220 12.51 40.45 -0.88
C ASP A 220 11.70 41.18 0.19
N PHE A 221 12.38 41.58 1.27
CA PHE A 221 11.72 42.07 2.48
C PHE A 221 11.43 43.57 2.50
N GLY A 222 11.66 44.30 1.40
CA GLY A 222 11.18 45.67 1.19
C GLY A 222 11.13 46.55 2.46
N GLN A 223 9.99 47.24 2.69
CA GLN A 223 9.65 47.82 4.00
C GLN A 223 8.58 46.98 4.71
N LYS A 224 9.02 46.12 5.65
CA LYS A 224 8.25 45.40 6.70
C LYS A 224 6.75 45.20 6.44
N LYS A 225 6.36 43.99 6.02
CA LYS A 225 4.98 43.50 6.12
C LYS A 225 5.02 42.01 6.41
N PHE A 226 4.17 41.50 7.29
CA PHE A 226 4.06 40.05 7.47
C PHE A 226 3.62 39.38 6.16
N VAL A 227 4.50 38.59 5.55
CA VAL A 227 4.22 37.88 4.31
C VAL A 227 4.17 36.37 4.55
N SER A 228 3.02 35.74 4.31
CA SER A 228 2.94 34.31 4.04
C SER A 228 2.88 34.10 2.52
N VAL A 229 3.83 33.32 1.99
CA VAL A 229 3.82 32.86 0.60
C VAL A 229 3.18 31.48 0.58
N TYR A 230 2.17 31.28 -0.25
CA TYR A 230 1.54 29.98 -0.45
C TYR A 230 2.07 29.31 -1.71
N PHE A 231 2.15 27.99 -1.67
CA PHE A 231 2.62 27.15 -2.77
C PHE A 231 1.51 26.24 -3.25
N THR A 232 1.49 25.98 -4.55
CA THR A 232 0.56 25.02 -5.14
C THR A 232 1.36 24.04 -5.96
N LEU A 233 1.20 22.75 -5.65
CA LEU A 233 1.61 21.64 -6.49
C LEU A 233 0.46 21.34 -7.45
N ASN A 234 0.75 21.12 -8.73
CA ASN A 234 -0.25 20.82 -9.75
C ASN A 234 0.10 19.55 -10.53
#